data_AF-A0A5Q0URA4-F1
#
_entry.id   AF-A0A5Q0URA4-F1
#
_cell.length_a   1.000
_cell.length_b   1.000
_cell.length_c   1.000
_cell.angle_alpha   90.00
_cell.angle_beta   90.00
_cell.angle_gamma   90.00
#
_symmetry.space_group_name_H-M   'P 1'
#
loop_
_entity.id
_entity.type
_entity.pdbx_description
1 polymer ?
#
loop_
_entity_poly.entity_id
_entity_poly.type
_entity_poly.pdbx_seq_one_letter_code
_entity_poly.pdbx_strand_id
1 'polypeptide(L)'
;MAQKSDTSLEDFLEYLSWRQEEKGLFERKFIAEVRDFLVENQIHAQSETAFIASFAALAGGWQTDVADKLVNDLGVTSIDEAGQTNLSPLKDVAEYHAHRNANAFKVAGAVNSLENLSINGTEVDSFSEFFGRLYSLRHDESVAPQEDTRREITFDTAMDSLEGVHTFQRLQAFDWLEVVIRAHSVSWLTPPQLKIRYINSTKPKEAFNSIFPVDTSDPEASTYLRLLESYGRAEQNMNDVDAVFDIESCLCTYMSDLEDCNWP
;
A
#
# COMPACT_ATOMS: atom_id res chain seq x y z
N MET A 1 18.16 -26.07 -16.01
CA MET A 1 18.21 -24.74 -16.65
C MET A 1 16.80 -24.44 -17.11
N ALA A 2 16.05 -23.68 -16.31
CA ALA A 2 14.71 -23.25 -16.70
C ALA A 2 14.84 -22.25 -17.85
N GLN A 3 14.05 -22.44 -18.89
CA GLN A 3 13.88 -21.50 -19.98
C GLN A 3 13.35 -20.21 -19.33
N LYS A 4 14.08 -19.09 -19.41
CA LYS A 4 13.47 -17.78 -19.12
C LYS A 4 12.32 -17.66 -20.12
N SER A 5 11.07 -17.64 -19.66
CA SER A 5 10.01 -17.10 -20.51
C SER A 5 10.39 -15.64 -20.73
N ASP A 6 10.72 -15.28 -21.97
CA ASP A 6 10.80 -13.88 -22.34
C ASP A 6 9.37 -13.35 -22.32
N THR A 7 8.94 -12.91 -21.14
CA THR A 7 7.67 -12.20 -20.95
C THR A 7 7.65 -10.99 -21.87
N SER A 8 6.62 -10.85 -22.70
CA SER A 8 6.47 -9.65 -23.53
C SER A 8 5.65 -8.57 -22.81
N LEU A 9 5.81 -7.31 -23.24
CA LEU A 9 4.94 -6.22 -22.80
C LEU A 9 3.47 -6.53 -23.15
N GLU A 10 3.22 -7.09 -24.33
CA GLU A 10 1.86 -7.46 -24.77
C GLU A 10 1.20 -8.42 -23.78
N ASP A 11 1.94 -9.46 -23.36
CA ASP A 11 1.48 -10.41 -22.35
C ASP A 11 1.11 -9.72 -21.03
N PHE A 12 1.94 -8.79 -20.56
CA PHE A 12 1.65 -8.07 -19.32
C PHE A 12 0.42 -7.15 -19.44
N LEU A 13 0.21 -6.51 -20.60
CA LEU A 13 -0.97 -5.67 -20.81
C LEU A 13 -2.26 -6.50 -20.86
N GLU A 14 -2.21 -7.69 -21.48
CA GLU A 14 -3.32 -8.65 -21.45
C GLU A 14 -3.60 -9.14 -20.02
N TYR A 15 -2.57 -9.46 -19.25
CA TYR A 15 -2.70 -9.82 -17.84
C TYR A 15 -3.33 -8.69 -17.01
N LEU A 16 -2.89 -7.45 -17.20
CA LEU A 16 -3.44 -6.28 -16.53
C LEU A 16 -4.95 -6.15 -16.80
N SER A 17 -5.36 -6.29 -18.06
CA SER A 17 -6.77 -6.24 -18.45
C SER A 17 -7.57 -7.40 -17.83
N TRP A 18 -7.04 -8.62 -17.91
CA TRP A 18 -7.68 -9.81 -17.33
C TRP A 18 -7.84 -9.72 -15.80
N ARG A 19 -6.84 -9.22 -15.06
CA ARG A 19 -6.93 -9.05 -13.60
C ARG A 19 -8.01 -8.06 -13.20
N GLN A 20 -8.21 -7.02 -14.00
CA GLN A 20 -9.26 -6.03 -13.77
C GLN A 20 -10.67 -6.61 -13.95
N GLU A 21 -10.84 -7.52 -14.90
CA GLU A 21 -12.15 -8.07 -15.28
C GLU A 21 -12.53 -9.36 -14.52
N GLU A 22 -11.67 -10.37 -14.49
CA GLU A 22 -12.09 -11.73 -14.10
C GLU A 22 -11.82 -12.10 -12.65
N LYS A 23 -10.71 -11.62 -12.08
CA LYS A 23 -10.28 -12.05 -10.73
C LYS A 23 -10.47 -10.99 -9.66
N GLY A 24 -10.52 -9.72 -10.04
CA GLY A 24 -10.38 -8.61 -9.09
C GLY A 24 -9.02 -8.65 -8.38
N LEU A 25 -8.48 -7.48 -8.06
CA LEU A 25 -7.30 -7.42 -7.20
C LEU A 25 -7.73 -7.78 -5.77
N PHE A 26 -6.96 -8.65 -5.11
CA PHE A 26 -7.22 -9.01 -3.71
C PHE A 26 -7.20 -7.75 -2.84
N GLU A 27 -6.30 -6.81 -3.14
CA GLU A 27 -6.21 -5.48 -2.53
C GLU A 27 -7.57 -4.78 -2.55
N ARG A 28 -8.25 -4.77 -3.70
CA ARG A 28 -9.58 -4.15 -3.83
C ARG A 28 -10.61 -4.82 -2.92
N LYS A 29 -10.58 -6.16 -2.81
CA LYS A 29 -11.46 -6.89 -1.89
C LYS A 29 -11.15 -6.55 -0.44
N PHE A 30 -9.88 -6.59 -0.04
CA PHE A 30 -9.46 -6.23 1.31
C PHE A 30 -9.81 -4.78 1.67
N ILE A 31 -9.60 -3.84 0.74
CA ILE A 31 -9.98 -2.43 0.91
C ILE A 31 -11.49 -2.28 1.11
N ALA A 32 -12.30 -3.05 0.38
CA ALA A 32 -13.75 -3.08 0.61
C ALA A 32 -14.08 -3.65 2.00
N GLU A 33 -13.44 -4.75 2.41
CA GLU A 33 -13.61 -5.35 3.75
C GLU A 33 -13.24 -4.35 4.87
N VAL A 34 -12.15 -3.59 4.71
CA VAL A 34 -11.77 -2.53 5.66
C VAL A 34 -12.85 -1.44 5.71
N ARG A 35 -13.38 -1.01 4.57
CA ARG A 35 -14.48 0.00 4.54
C ARG A 35 -15.73 -0.52 5.23
N ASP A 36 -16.13 -1.75 4.95
CA ASP A 36 -17.30 -2.38 5.53
C ASP A 36 -17.13 -2.52 7.05
N PHE A 37 -15.96 -2.96 7.52
CA PHE A 37 -15.60 -3.01 8.93
C PHE A 37 -15.78 -1.64 9.63
N LEU A 38 -15.27 -0.55 9.03
CA LEU A 38 -15.40 0.79 9.61
C LEU A 38 -16.87 1.24 9.70
N VAL A 39 -17.67 0.94 8.66
CA VAL A 39 -19.10 1.29 8.61
C VAL A 39 -19.88 0.49 9.65
N GLU A 40 -19.68 -0.83 9.71
CA GLU A 40 -20.35 -1.74 10.65
C GLU A 40 -20.09 -1.35 12.11
N ASN A 41 -18.87 -0.91 12.41
CA ASN A 41 -18.45 -0.47 13.74
C ASN A 41 -18.67 1.01 14.01
N GLN A 42 -19.29 1.76 13.08
CA GLN A 42 -19.56 3.19 13.20
C GLN A 42 -18.30 4.03 13.47
N ILE A 43 -17.15 3.61 12.94
CA ILE A 43 -15.87 4.29 13.08
C ILE A 43 -15.74 5.30 11.93
N HIS A 44 -15.54 6.57 12.27
CA HIS A 44 -15.31 7.61 11.26
C HIS A 44 -14.03 7.31 10.46
N ALA A 45 -14.11 7.24 9.14
CA ALA A 45 -13.01 6.74 8.31
C ALA A 45 -11.70 7.53 8.45
N GLN A 46 -11.75 8.81 8.82
CA GLN A 46 -10.56 9.64 9.03
C GLN A 46 -10.19 9.81 10.52
N SER A 47 -10.76 9.00 11.41
CA SER A 47 -10.35 8.98 12.82
C SER A 47 -9.05 8.21 13.02
N GLU A 48 -8.36 8.49 14.11
CA GLU A 48 -7.18 7.74 14.52
C GLU A 48 -7.47 6.25 14.72
N THR A 49 -8.63 5.93 15.30
CA THR A 49 -9.11 4.55 15.46
C THR A 49 -9.20 3.83 14.12
N ALA A 50 -9.68 4.50 13.07
CA ALA A 50 -9.75 3.91 11.74
C ALA A 50 -8.35 3.61 11.19
N PHE A 51 -7.41 4.55 11.30
CA PHE A 51 -6.04 4.36 10.80
C PHE A 51 -5.30 3.24 11.53
N ILE A 52 -5.49 3.13 12.85
CA ILE A 52 -4.92 2.02 13.65
C ILE A 52 -5.56 0.70 13.27
N ALA A 53 -6.89 0.67 13.07
CA ALA A 53 -7.61 -0.51 12.63
C ALA A 53 -7.07 -1.03 11.29
N SER A 54 -6.97 -0.17 10.26
CA SER A 54 -6.48 -0.60 8.95
C SER A 54 -5.00 -0.96 8.97
N PHE A 55 -4.18 -0.26 9.77
CA PHE A 55 -2.80 -0.63 10.02
C PHE A 55 -2.69 -2.04 10.63
N ALA A 56 -3.48 -2.33 11.67
CA ALA A 56 -3.49 -3.62 12.33
C ALA A 56 -4.02 -4.73 11.41
N ALA A 57 -5.05 -4.46 10.60
CA ALA A 57 -5.57 -5.40 9.62
C ALA A 57 -4.50 -5.79 8.59
N LEU A 58 -3.77 -4.80 8.07
CA LEU A 58 -2.68 -5.04 7.14
C LEU A 58 -1.52 -5.81 7.82
N ALA A 59 -1.15 -5.42 9.05
CA ALA A 59 -0.11 -6.07 9.85
C ALA A 59 -0.48 -7.52 10.22
N GLY A 60 -1.77 -7.76 10.35
CA GLY A 60 -2.38 -9.07 10.59
C GLY A 60 -2.42 -9.98 9.37
N GLY A 61 -1.77 -9.60 8.26
CA GLY A 61 -1.78 -10.39 7.04
C GLY A 61 -3.04 -10.12 6.21
N TRP A 62 -3.46 -8.85 6.12
CA TRP A 62 -4.62 -8.41 5.34
C TRP A 62 -5.94 -8.99 5.87
N GLN A 63 -6.18 -8.90 7.19
CA GLN A 63 -7.37 -9.46 7.84
C GLN A 63 -8.06 -8.46 8.77
N THR A 64 -9.34 -8.19 8.54
CA THR A 64 -10.14 -7.27 9.37
C THR A 64 -10.43 -7.83 10.77
N ASP A 65 -10.43 -9.15 10.98
CA ASP A 65 -10.57 -9.77 12.32
C ASP A 65 -9.51 -9.27 13.32
N VAL A 66 -8.31 -8.93 12.84
CA VAL A 66 -7.24 -8.39 13.69
C VAL A 66 -7.55 -6.94 14.10
N ALA A 67 -8.15 -6.16 13.21
CA ALA A 67 -8.65 -4.82 13.52
C ALA A 67 -9.82 -4.86 14.51
N ASP A 68 -10.76 -5.78 14.30
CA ASP A 68 -11.90 -6.02 15.19
C ASP A 68 -11.42 -6.33 16.61
N LYS A 69 -10.49 -7.26 16.74
CA LYS A 69 -9.89 -7.60 18.04
C LYS A 69 -9.16 -6.42 18.70
N LEU A 70 -8.46 -5.61 17.91
CA LEU A 70 -7.74 -4.45 18.46
C LEU A 70 -8.70 -3.36 18.95
N VAL A 71 -9.75 -3.06 18.19
CA VAL A 71 -10.67 -1.96 18.48
C VAL A 71 -11.78 -2.38 19.44
N ASN A 72 -12.45 -3.51 19.16
CA ASN A 72 -13.66 -3.91 19.89
C ASN A 72 -13.36 -4.78 21.12
N ASP A 73 -12.41 -5.72 21.04
CA ASP A 73 -12.07 -6.56 22.20
C ASP A 73 -11.11 -5.84 23.16
N LEU A 74 -10.10 -5.16 22.63
CA LEU A 74 -9.06 -4.49 23.42
C LEU A 74 -9.32 -3.00 23.67
N GLY A 75 -10.25 -2.38 22.94
CA GLY A 75 -10.63 -0.99 23.15
C GLY A 75 -9.58 0.03 22.70
N VAL A 76 -8.66 -0.33 21.80
CA VAL A 76 -7.58 0.57 21.36
C VAL A 76 -8.10 1.54 20.31
N THR A 77 -8.01 2.84 20.59
CA THR A 77 -8.52 3.91 19.73
C THR A 77 -7.46 4.95 19.33
N SER A 78 -6.27 4.93 19.93
CA SER A 78 -5.15 5.84 19.66
C SER A 78 -3.77 5.16 19.72
N ILE A 79 -2.72 5.83 19.20
CA ILE A 79 -1.33 5.37 19.25
C ILE A 79 -0.88 5.22 20.71
N ASP A 80 -1.25 6.18 21.57
CA ASP A 80 -0.98 6.14 23.00
C ASP A 80 -1.60 4.92 23.68
N GLU A 81 -2.87 4.63 23.39
CA GLU A 81 -3.58 3.46 23.93
C GLU A 81 -2.96 2.15 23.43
N ALA A 82 -2.55 2.12 22.15
CA ALA A 82 -1.83 0.99 21.57
C ALA A 82 -0.54 0.69 22.35
N GLY A 83 0.27 1.70 22.67
CA GLY A 83 1.52 1.55 23.42
C GLY A 83 1.34 1.10 24.87
N GLN A 84 0.17 1.34 25.47
CA GLN A 84 -0.15 0.99 26.86
C GLN A 84 -0.92 -0.34 27.00
N THR A 85 -1.46 -0.87 25.91
CA THR A 85 -2.32 -2.04 25.92
C THR A 85 -1.52 -3.34 25.79
N ASN A 86 -1.88 -4.37 26.55
CA ASN A 86 -1.36 -5.71 26.29
C ASN A 86 -2.02 -6.28 25.04
N LEU A 87 -1.32 -6.18 23.92
CA LEU A 87 -1.76 -6.66 22.62
C LEU A 87 -1.76 -8.20 22.49
N SER A 88 -1.46 -8.96 23.54
CA SER A 88 -1.69 -10.40 23.56
C SER A 88 -3.18 -10.67 23.84
N PRO A 89 -3.95 -11.28 22.90
CA PRO A 89 -3.53 -12.33 21.99
C PRO A 89 -3.72 -11.98 20.51
N LEU A 90 -3.34 -10.79 20.03
CA LEU A 90 -3.15 -10.51 18.59
C LEU A 90 -2.03 -11.42 18.05
N LYS A 91 -2.34 -12.71 17.95
CA LYS A 91 -1.54 -13.80 17.41
C LYS A 91 -2.35 -14.44 16.28
N ASP A 92 -1.75 -14.42 15.11
CA ASP A 92 -1.85 -15.37 14.01
C ASP A 92 -3.14 -16.19 13.93
N VAL A 93 -4.17 -15.61 13.31
CA VAL A 93 -5.24 -16.39 12.65
C VAL A 93 -5.10 -16.32 11.12
N ALA A 94 -3.99 -15.76 10.63
CA ALA A 94 -3.80 -15.54 9.20
C ALA A 94 -3.65 -16.85 8.41
N GLU A 95 -4.55 -17.06 7.46
CA GLU A 95 -4.35 -18.07 6.41
C GLU A 95 -3.19 -17.64 5.51
N TYR A 96 -2.39 -18.62 5.09
CA TYR A 96 -1.19 -18.37 4.29
C TYR A 96 -1.54 -17.89 2.87
N HIS A 97 -0.94 -16.77 2.45
CA HIS A 97 -0.98 -16.28 1.07
C HIS A 97 0.43 -16.09 0.49
N ALA A 98 0.76 -16.86 -0.56
CA ALA A 98 2.11 -16.98 -1.13
C ALA A 98 2.75 -15.65 -1.60
N HIS A 99 1.95 -14.63 -1.91
CA HIS A 99 2.42 -13.34 -2.42
C HIS A 99 2.33 -12.18 -1.43
N ARG A 100 1.83 -12.39 -0.20
CA ARG A 100 1.55 -11.31 0.78
C ARG A 100 1.90 -11.70 2.21
N ASN A 101 3.03 -12.37 2.39
CA ASN A 101 3.61 -12.69 3.70
C ASN A 101 4.11 -11.43 4.46
N ALA A 102 3.29 -10.38 4.56
CA ALA A 102 3.39 -9.45 5.67
C ALA A 102 3.18 -10.29 6.94
N ASN A 103 4.21 -10.32 7.77
CA ASN A 103 4.38 -11.33 8.80
C ASN A 103 3.32 -11.16 9.90
N ALA A 104 2.21 -11.90 9.77
CA ALA A 104 1.17 -12.05 10.80
C ALA A 104 1.76 -12.30 12.21
N PHE A 105 2.96 -12.87 12.26
CA PHE A 105 3.74 -13.19 13.46
C PHE A 105 4.11 -12.02 14.39
N LYS A 106 3.84 -10.74 14.06
CA LYS A 106 4.24 -9.58 14.89
C LYS A 106 3.27 -8.39 14.89
N VAL A 107 1.95 -8.58 14.77
CA VAL A 107 0.97 -7.46 14.86
C VAL A 107 1.23 -6.58 16.09
N ALA A 108 1.40 -7.18 17.26
CA ALA A 108 1.70 -6.44 18.49
C ALA A 108 2.98 -5.60 18.38
N GLY A 109 4.04 -6.16 17.79
CA GLY A 109 5.27 -5.40 17.54
C GLY A 109 5.05 -4.26 16.56
N ALA A 110 4.19 -4.48 15.55
CA ALA A 110 3.88 -3.47 14.56
C ALA A 110 3.12 -2.28 15.14
N VAL A 111 2.04 -2.57 15.84
CA VAL A 111 1.21 -1.58 16.53
C VAL A 111 2.04 -0.83 17.58
N ASN A 112 2.84 -1.53 18.40
CA ASN A 112 3.70 -0.87 19.40
C ASN A 112 4.74 0.06 18.76
N SER A 113 5.23 -0.24 17.57
CA SER A 113 6.25 0.60 16.94
C SER A 113 5.72 1.94 16.42
N LEU A 114 4.39 2.15 16.38
CA LEU A 114 3.78 3.43 16.02
C LEU A 114 4.20 4.57 16.95
N GLU A 115 4.63 4.28 18.19
CA GLU A 115 5.22 5.28 19.10
C GLU A 115 6.49 5.94 18.53
N ASN A 116 7.11 5.33 17.52
CA ASN A 116 8.30 5.85 16.84
C ASN A 116 7.96 6.55 15.51
N LEU A 117 6.68 6.74 15.21
CA LEU A 117 6.26 7.43 13.99
C LEU A 117 6.79 8.88 14.05
N SER A 118 7.40 9.30 12.96
CA SER A 118 7.93 10.66 12.84
C SER A 118 7.77 11.15 11.41
N ILE A 119 7.69 12.47 11.24
CA ILE A 119 7.70 13.12 9.94
C ILE A 119 8.85 14.10 9.88
N ASN A 120 9.73 13.95 8.88
CA ASN A 120 10.96 14.73 8.74
C ASN A 120 11.80 14.77 10.04
N GLY A 121 11.87 13.62 10.74
CA GLY A 121 12.63 13.47 11.99
C GLY A 121 11.99 14.10 13.23
N THR A 122 10.76 14.58 13.13
CA THR A 122 9.98 15.06 14.28
C THR A 122 8.91 14.03 14.64
N GLU A 123 8.95 13.52 15.86
CA GLU A 123 7.94 12.60 16.41
C GLU A 123 6.52 13.18 16.25
N VAL A 124 5.55 12.27 16.11
CA VAL A 124 4.13 12.58 16.06
C VAL A 124 3.39 11.73 17.09
N ASP A 125 2.41 12.32 17.75
CA ASP A 125 1.71 11.68 18.86
C ASP A 125 0.42 10.96 18.40
N SER A 126 0.00 11.19 17.16
CA SER A 126 -1.23 10.59 16.59
C SER A 126 -1.20 10.53 15.07
N PHE A 127 -2.03 9.66 14.49
CA PHE A 127 -2.29 9.72 13.04
C PHE A 127 -2.97 11.03 12.62
N SER A 128 -3.79 11.62 13.49
CA SER A 128 -4.41 12.93 13.22
C SER A 128 -3.35 14.01 12.99
N GLU A 129 -2.32 14.03 13.83
CA GLU A 129 -1.17 14.92 13.65
C GLU A 129 -0.37 14.58 12.39
N PHE A 130 -0.08 13.29 12.16
CA PHE A 130 0.63 12.82 10.98
C PHE A 130 -0.02 13.33 9.68
N PHE A 131 -1.32 13.09 9.49
CA PHE A 131 -2.05 13.54 8.31
C PHE A 131 -2.26 15.06 8.29
N GLY A 132 -2.39 15.71 9.44
CA GLY A 132 -2.46 17.18 9.52
C GLY A 132 -1.17 17.85 9.02
N ARG A 133 0.00 17.30 9.37
CA ARG A 133 1.30 17.78 8.89
C ARG A 133 1.49 17.50 7.39
N LEU A 134 1.11 16.32 6.88
CA LEU A 134 1.12 16.02 5.44
C LEU A 134 0.18 16.93 4.64
N TYR A 135 -1.01 17.18 5.15
CA TYR A 135 -1.95 18.10 4.52
C TYR A 135 -1.38 19.51 4.45
N SER A 136 -0.73 19.97 5.52
CA SER A 136 -0.07 21.28 5.55
C SER A 136 1.07 21.35 4.53
N LEU A 137 1.90 20.31 4.45
CA LEU A 137 2.99 20.20 3.48
C LEU A 137 2.48 20.30 2.03
N ARG A 138 1.36 19.64 1.71
CA ARG A 138 0.73 19.72 0.39
C ARG A 138 0.31 21.14 0.00
N HIS A 139 -0.05 21.98 0.97
CA HIS A 139 -0.54 23.34 0.73
C HIS A 139 0.53 24.42 0.94
N ASP A 140 1.75 24.04 1.30
CA ASP A 140 2.86 24.97 1.45
C ASP A 140 3.40 25.40 0.07
N GLU A 141 3.22 26.67 -0.27
CA GLU A 141 3.68 27.25 -1.53
C GLU A 141 5.21 27.28 -1.67
N SER A 142 5.95 27.14 -0.56
CA SER A 142 7.41 27.11 -0.58
C SER A 142 7.99 25.76 -1.01
N VAL A 143 7.20 24.68 -0.96
CA VAL A 143 7.65 23.31 -1.26
C VAL A 143 7.76 23.08 -2.76
N ALA A 144 6.71 23.40 -3.53
CA ALA A 144 6.74 23.33 -4.99
C ALA A 144 5.62 24.18 -5.64
N PRO A 145 5.87 24.77 -6.82
CA PRO A 145 4.88 25.61 -7.51
C PRO A 145 3.80 24.83 -8.26
N GLN A 146 4.01 23.53 -8.52
CA GLN A 146 3.12 22.68 -9.31
C GLN A 146 2.42 21.64 -8.42
N GLU A 147 1.12 21.44 -8.63
CA GLU A 147 0.31 20.53 -7.82
C GLU A 147 0.82 19.08 -7.86
N ASP A 148 1.21 18.58 -9.03
CA ASP A 148 1.74 17.23 -9.19
C ASP A 148 3.03 17.04 -8.37
N THR A 149 3.93 18.03 -8.41
CA THR A 149 5.15 18.01 -7.60
C THR A 149 4.84 18.04 -6.10
N ARG A 150 3.82 18.80 -5.66
CA ARG A 150 3.40 18.82 -4.25
C ARG A 150 2.81 17.50 -3.81
N ARG A 151 1.91 16.90 -4.60
CA ARG A 151 1.35 15.56 -4.35
C ARG A 151 2.46 14.52 -4.24
N GLU A 152 3.41 14.58 -5.16
CA GLU A 152 4.56 13.69 -5.19
C GLU A 152 5.43 13.81 -3.94
N ILE A 153 5.85 15.03 -3.56
CA ILE A 153 6.63 15.26 -2.34
C ILE A 153 5.85 14.81 -1.09
N THR A 154 4.55 15.06 -1.06
CA THR A 154 3.71 14.70 0.09
C THR A 154 3.61 13.18 0.25
N PHE A 155 3.38 12.45 -0.84
CA PHE A 155 3.34 10.99 -0.81
C PHE A 155 4.71 10.39 -0.48
N ASP A 156 5.79 10.89 -1.09
CA ASP A 156 7.17 10.46 -0.78
C ASP A 156 7.51 10.69 0.70
N THR A 157 7.11 11.84 1.26
CA THR A 157 7.29 12.14 2.69
C THR A 157 6.51 11.16 3.56
N ALA A 158 5.27 10.83 3.19
CA ALA A 158 4.46 9.86 3.90
C ALA A 158 5.11 8.47 3.89
N MET A 159 5.60 8.02 2.73
CA MET A 159 6.36 6.77 2.61
C MET A 159 7.59 6.75 3.51
N ASP A 160 8.46 7.77 3.41
CA ASP A 160 9.71 7.85 4.17
C ASP A 160 9.45 7.83 5.69
N SER A 161 8.39 8.50 6.13
CA SER A 161 7.96 8.55 7.52
C SER A 161 7.53 7.17 8.05
N LEU A 162 6.78 6.42 7.24
CA LEU A 162 6.30 5.09 7.59
C LEU A 162 7.42 4.06 7.58
N GLU A 163 8.35 4.14 6.62
CA GLU A 163 9.54 3.29 6.58
C GLU A 163 10.43 3.43 7.83
N GLY A 164 10.36 4.59 8.51
CA GLY A 164 11.02 4.84 9.79
C GLY A 164 10.44 4.06 10.98
N VAL A 165 9.23 3.51 10.87
CA VAL A 165 8.61 2.69 11.92
C VAL A 165 9.28 1.31 11.94
N HIS A 166 9.81 0.91 13.10
CA HIS A 166 10.74 -0.23 13.25
C HIS A 166 10.28 -1.59 12.69
N THR A 167 8.97 -1.78 12.52
CA THR A 167 8.37 -3.03 12.03
C THR A 167 7.78 -2.90 10.63
N PHE A 168 7.74 -1.68 10.10
CA PHE A 168 7.13 -1.33 8.83
C PHE A 168 7.92 -1.90 7.65
N GLN A 169 9.18 -2.31 7.83
CA GLN A 169 9.93 -2.99 6.77
C GLN A 169 9.28 -4.31 6.28
N ARG A 170 8.23 -4.81 6.95
CA ARG A 170 7.43 -5.98 6.56
C ARG A 170 6.00 -5.63 6.11
N LEU A 171 5.57 -4.40 6.33
CA LEU A 171 4.26 -3.85 5.97
C LEU A 171 4.58 -2.79 4.92
N GLN A 172 4.41 -3.00 3.61
CA GLN A 172 4.99 -2.01 2.68
C GLN A 172 4.31 -0.64 2.90
N ALA A 173 5.11 0.43 3.05
CA ALA A 173 4.60 1.81 3.21
C ALA A 173 3.61 2.15 2.10
N PHE A 174 3.92 1.69 0.90
CA PHE A 174 3.05 1.78 -0.26
C PHE A 174 1.69 1.08 -0.06
N ASP A 175 1.67 -0.19 0.36
CA ASP A 175 0.44 -0.96 0.62
C ASP A 175 -0.47 -0.28 1.67
N TRP A 176 0.10 0.20 2.78
CA TRP A 176 -0.71 0.86 3.80
C TRP A 176 -1.25 2.20 3.32
N LEU A 177 -0.46 2.97 2.57
CA LEU A 177 -0.92 4.21 1.96
C LEU A 177 -2.03 3.97 0.93
N GLU A 178 -2.00 2.87 0.18
CA GLU A 178 -3.11 2.47 -0.69
C GLU A 178 -4.40 2.30 0.12
N VAL A 179 -4.34 1.54 1.22
CA VAL A 179 -5.49 1.31 2.10
C VAL A 179 -6.00 2.64 2.64
N VAL A 180 -5.12 3.52 3.13
CA VAL A 180 -5.47 4.87 3.59
C VAL A 180 -6.18 5.67 2.49
N ILE A 181 -5.62 5.71 1.29
CA ILE A 181 -6.17 6.48 0.17
C ILE A 181 -7.56 5.97 -0.21
N ARG A 182 -7.72 4.65 -0.35
CA ARG A 182 -8.94 4.04 -0.90
C ARG A 182 -10.01 3.75 0.14
N ALA A 183 -9.64 3.24 1.32
CA ALA A 183 -10.59 2.92 2.38
C ALA A 183 -10.96 4.15 3.24
N HIS A 184 -10.02 5.07 3.46
CA HIS A 184 -10.21 6.22 4.34
C HIS A 184 -10.55 7.53 3.59
N SER A 185 -10.73 7.44 2.26
CA SER A 185 -11.05 8.59 1.39
C SER A 185 -10.02 9.72 1.49
N VAL A 186 -8.73 9.37 1.50
CA VAL A 186 -7.59 10.30 1.58
C VAL A 186 -6.97 10.48 0.19
N SER A 187 -7.80 10.64 -0.85
CA SER A 187 -7.35 10.69 -2.25
C SER A 187 -6.43 11.86 -2.60
N TRP A 188 -6.41 12.91 -1.77
CA TRP A 188 -5.47 14.00 -1.94
C TRP A 188 -4.00 13.59 -1.74
N LEU A 189 -3.76 12.45 -1.08
CA LEU A 189 -2.43 11.89 -0.85
C LEU A 189 -1.95 11.04 -2.03
N THR A 190 -2.80 10.69 -2.99
CA THR A 190 -2.40 9.87 -4.14
C THR A 190 -1.32 10.57 -4.95
N PRO A 191 -0.19 9.92 -5.28
CA PRO A 191 0.82 10.51 -6.14
C PRO A 191 0.27 10.63 -7.58
N PRO A 192 0.78 11.55 -8.41
CA PRO A 192 0.32 11.69 -9.78
C PRO A 192 0.76 10.53 -10.69
N GLN A 193 1.82 9.81 -10.30
CA GLN A 193 2.44 8.75 -11.07
C GLN A 193 3.14 7.72 -10.17
N LEU A 194 3.23 6.50 -10.65
CA LEU A 194 3.99 5.37 -10.14
C LEU A 194 5.46 5.60 -10.47
N LYS A 195 6.32 5.49 -9.44
CA LYS A 195 7.77 5.64 -9.56
C LYS A 195 8.47 4.32 -9.32
N ILE A 196 9.69 4.22 -9.83
CA ILE A 196 10.61 3.10 -9.55
C ILE A 196 10.77 2.84 -8.06
N ARG A 197 10.86 3.89 -7.24
CA ARG A 197 10.99 3.75 -5.79
C ARG A 197 9.78 3.06 -5.12
N TYR A 198 8.60 3.08 -5.75
CA TYR A 198 7.38 2.44 -5.23
C TYR A 198 7.36 0.93 -5.54
N ILE A 199 8.00 0.52 -6.64
CA ILE A 199 8.10 -0.88 -7.05
C ILE A 199 9.42 -1.54 -6.59
N ASN A 200 10.08 -1.00 -5.57
CA ASN A 200 11.49 -1.31 -5.26
C ASN A 200 11.69 -2.65 -4.52
N SER A 201 10.63 -3.44 -4.32
CA SER A 201 10.68 -4.77 -3.71
C SER A 201 10.98 -5.87 -4.74
N THR A 202 11.40 -7.05 -4.29
CA THR A 202 11.97 -8.10 -5.16
C THR A 202 11.05 -8.51 -6.31
N LYS A 203 9.78 -8.85 -6.02
CA LYS A 203 8.84 -9.36 -7.03
C LYS A 203 8.48 -8.35 -8.12
N PRO A 204 8.02 -7.13 -7.81
CA PRO A 204 7.67 -6.17 -8.85
C PRO A 204 8.90 -5.71 -9.65
N LYS A 205 10.10 -5.67 -9.05
CA LYS A 205 11.35 -5.51 -9.79
C LYS A 205 11.62 -6.63 -10.78
N GLU A 206 11.49 -7.88 -10.35
CA GLU A 206 11.70 -9.04 -11.21
C GLU A 206 10.70 -9.05 -12.37
N ALA A 207 9.42 -8.76 -12.09
CA ALA A 207 8.41 -8.60 -13.13
C ALA A 207 8.78 -7.47 -14.10
N PHE A 208 9.06 -6.27 -13.61
CA PHE A 208 9.47 -5.13 -14.44
C PHE A 208 10.66 -5.49 -15.35
N ASN A 209 11.71 -6.06 -14.78
CA ASN A 209 12.94 -6.45 -15.49
C ASN A 209 12.72 -7.62 -16.47
N SER A 210 11.63 -8.38 -16.32
CA SER A 210 11.23 -9.42 -17.25
C SER A 210 10.45 -8.88 -18.45
N ILE A 211 9.69 -7.80 -18.25
CA ILE A 211 8.80 -7.18 -19.25
C ILE A 211 9.57 -6.18 -20.14
N PHE A 212 10.52 -5.44 -19.55
CA PHE A 212 11.21 -4.33 -20.20
C PHE A 212 12.69 -4.63 -20.46
N PRO A 213 13.30 -4.00 -21.49
CA PRO A 213 14.70 -4.24 -21.83
C PRO A 213 15.70 -3.53 -20.91
N VAL A 214 15.23 -2.90 -19.82
CA VAL A 214 16.05 -2.13 -18.88
C VAL A 214 15.78 -2.59 -17.45
N ASP A 215 16.77 -2.42 -16.57
CA ASP A 215 16.59 -2.61 -15.13
C ASP A 215 15.98 -1.36 -14.48
N THR A 216 15.33 -1.53 -13.34
CA THR A 216 14.86 -0.46 -12.45
C THR A 216 15.93 0.58 -12.08
N SER A 217 17.22 0.25 -12.11
CA SER A 217 18.30 1.23 -11.87
C SER A 217 18.57 2.17 -13.05
N ASP A 218 18.01 1.90 -14.23
CA ASP A 218 18.20 2.69 -15.44
C ASP A 218 17.36 3.98 -15.41
N PRO A 219 17.91 5.16 -15.75
CA PRO A 219 17.13 6.40 -15.90
C PRO A 219 15.93 6.28 -16.84
N GLU A 220 15.98 5.39 -17.84
CA GLU A 220 14.89 5.13 -18.78
C GLU A 220 13.76 4.31 -18.17
N ALA A 221 13.97 3.62 -17.04
CA ALA A 221 12.95 2.78 -16.41
C ALA A 221 11.67 3.55 -16.06
N SER A 222 11.81 4.83 -15.69
CA SER A 222 10.67 5.72 -15.41
C SER A 222 9.78 5.96 -16.65
N THR A 223 10.34 5.86 -17.86
CA THR A 223 9.56 6.00 -19.10
C THR A 223 8.67 4.79 -19.35
N TYR A 224 9.11 3.58 -18.98
CA TYR A 224 8.32 2.37 -19.11
C TYR A 224 7.16 2.31 -18.10
N LEU A 225 7.37 2.79 -16.86
CA LEU A 225 6.25 2.95 -15.92
C LEU A 225 5.19 3.91 -16.47
N ARG A 226 5.60 5.06 -17.03
CA ARG A 226 4.66 5.98 -17.68
C ARG A 226 3.92 5.35 -18.86
N LEU A 227 4.54 4.41 -19.58
CA LEU A 227 3.90 3.67 -20.66
C LEU A 227 2.77 2.77 -20.12
N LEU A 228 3.04 2.01 -19.05
CA LEU A 228 2.03 1.19 -18.39
C LEU A 228 0.86 2.04 -17.89
N GLU A 229 1.15 3.17 -17.24
CA GLU A 229 0.09 4.07 -16.78
C GLU A 229 -0.71 4.68 -17.91
N SER A 230 -0.04 5.08 -19.00
CA SER A 230 -0.71 5.64 -20.17
C SER A 230 -1.67 4.61 -20.77
N TYR A 231 -1.26 3.34 -20.83
CA TYR A 231 -2.13 2.25 -21.24
C TYR A 231 -3.30 2.06 -20.26
N GLY A 232 -3.04 2.00 -18.95
CA GLY A 232 -4.09 1.86 -17.93
C GLY A 232 -5.13 2.98 -18.00
N ARG A 233 -4.70 4.22 -18.17
CA ARG A 233 -5.60 5.38 -18.30
C ARG A 233 -6.35 5.38 -19.63
N ALA A 234 -5.66 5.17 -20.76
CA ALA A 234 -6.24 5.35 -22.09
C ALA A 234 -7.09 4.16 -22.54
N GLU A 235 -6.60 2.94 -22.31
CA GLU A 235 -7.22 1.72 -22.82
C GLU A 235 -8.12 1.05 -21.77
N GLN A 236 -7.75 1.15 -20.48
CA GLN A 236 -8.50 0.53 -19.38
C GLN A 236 -9.36 1.52 -18.58
N ASN A 237 -9.40 2.80 -18.99
CA ASN A 237 -10.14 3.88 -18.32
C ASN A 237 -9.85 4.02 -16.81
N MET A 238 -8.64 3.66 -16.38
CA MET A 238 -8.22 3.82 -14.98
C MET A 238 -8.13 5.30 -14.61
N ASN A 239 -8.60 5.64 -13.40
CA ASN A 239 -8.29 6.94 -12.81
C ASN A 239 -6.84 6.95 -12.26
N ASP A 240 -6.37 8.09 -11.78
CA ASP A 240 -4.99 8.21 -11.25
C ASP A 240 -4.68 7.26 -10.10
N VAL A 241 -5.66 6.99 -9.22
CA VAL A 241 -5.48 6.06 -8.11
C VAL A 241 -5.26 4.64 -8.66
N ASP A 242 -6.14 4.22 -9.58
CA ASP A 242 -6.10 2.88 -10.16
C ASP A 242 -4.84 2.65 -11.00
N ALA A 243 -4.43 3.65 -11.79
CA ALA A 243 -3.20 3.57 -12.57
C ALA A 243 -1.95 3.39 -11.69
N VAL A 244 -1.91 3.99 -10.50
CA VAL A 244 -0.77 3.86 -9.59
C VAL A 244 -0.79 2.51 -8.88
N PHE A 245 -1.87 2.21 -8.17
CA PHE A 245 -1.89 1.07 -7.24
C PHE A 245 -2.14 -0.25 -7.97
N ASP A 246 -3.04 -0.29 -8.95
CA ASP A 246 -3.37 -1.56 -9.59
C ASP A 246 -2.27 -2.06 -10.51
N ILE A 247 -1.54 -1.15 -11.17
CA ILE A 247 -0.37 -1.51 -11.98
C ILE A 247 0.74 -2.05 -11.07
N GLU A 248 0.99 -1.41 -9.92
CA GLU A 248 1.94 -1.92 -8.93
C GLU A 248 1.54 -3.32 -8.44
N SER A 249 0.28 -3.50 -8.06
CA SER A 249 -0.24 -4.79 -7.61
C SER A 249 -0.10 -5.88 -8.69
N CYS A 250 -0.32 -5.51 -9.96
CA CYS A 250 -0.11 -6.40 -11.09
C CYS A 250 1.37 -6.79 -11.24
N LEU A 251 2.31 -5.84 -11.16
CA LEU A 251 3.74 -6.14 -11.17
C LEU A 251 4.13 -7.06 -10.00
N CYS A 252 3.57 -6.85 -8.82
CA CYS A 252 3.82 -7.66 -7.62
C CYS A 252 3.36 -9.12 -7.75
N THR A 253 2.29 -9.36 -8.50
CA THR A 253 1.63 -10.67 -8.61
C THR A 253 1.95 -11.42 -9.90
N TYR A 254 2.37 -10.71 -10.95
CA TYR A 254 2.52 -11.23 -12.31
C TYR A 254 3.26 -12.57 -12.37
N MET A 255 4.50 -12.61 -11.89
CA MET A 255 5.32 -13.83 -11.96
C MET A 255 4.74 -14.99 -11.16
N SER A 256 4.12 -14.71 -10.01
CA SER A 256 3.47 -15.76 -9.19
C SER A 256 2.20 -16.28 -9.86
N ASP A 257 1.39 -15.42 -10.47
CA ASP A 257 0.17 -15.82 -11.17
C ASP A 257 0.48 -16.59 -12.47
N LEU A 258 1.59 -16.27 -13.15
CA LEU A 258 2.09 -17.07 -14.28
C LEU A 258 2.43 -18.51 -13.86
N GLU A 259 3.06 -18.69 -12.69
CA GLU A 259 3.46 -20.00 -12.18
C GLU A 259 2.29 -20.81 -11.61
N ASP A 260 1.37 -20.15 -10.90
CA ASP A 260 0.33 -20.82 -10.11
C ASP A 260 -1.00 -21.01 -10.86
N CYS A 261 -1.36 -20.12 -11.80
CA CYS A 261 -2.73 -20.03 -12.29
C CYS A 261 -2.99 -20.60 -13.68
N ASN A 262 -2.00 -21.13 -14.42
CA ASN A 262 -2.15 -21.43 -15.86
C ASN A 262 -2.89 -20.27 -16.55
N TRP A 263 -2.38 -19.05 -16.39
CA TRP A 263 -2.86 -17.92 -17.18
C TRP A 263 -2.87 -18.35 -18.67
N PRO A 264 -3.99 -18.18 -19.39
CA PRO A 264 -4.22 -18.76 -20.71
C PRO A 264 -3.13 -18.46 -21.75
#